data_AF-A0A554IQM0-F1
#
_entry.id   AF-A0A554IQM0-F1
#
_cell.length_a   1.000
_cell.length_b   1.000
_cell.length_c   1.000
_cell.angle_alpha   90.00
_cell.angle_beta   90.00
_cell.angle_gamma   90.00
#
_symmetry.space_group_name_H-M   'P 1'
#
loop_
_entity.id
_entity.type
_entity.pdbx_description
1 polymer ?
#
loop_
_entity_poly.entity_id
_entity_poly.type
_entity_poly.pdbx_seq_one_letter_code
_entity_poly.pdbx_strand_id
1 'polypeptide(L)'
;MARSVLAYVFLGSFAVTAFVLQWWQRSSYPAWLWTLLGFLGLVGLLGILINRRKVGSILVASTLGPALALLTVSRACRELPANAIRHLADGHTWMIEGTVTGEPDRRPAFTQYVVETHEALNGSGQSLPVTGEILVRDSKGWPRFQYGDDLRITGTLRAPDPILDRPQFHFLRRNHLQATLTKTSIERTGSGRGLALFGTMYGIKDAFEDRINRLLPEPHASLLAGLLTGSRRGIPRELNDAFAATGLTHIIAISGYNITLVLSVIGSLLFWLPLKWRFPPLLVATMLFTLFVGASASVVRAAVMGILGLLALQTGRLQTMRLSLLWALFLMTIWNPLLLWWDAGFQLSFLAVAGLIEISPLFMRVVSALPDTLGMRENVRSTLAVEVTTLPWIVHLFGRMSLVAPVANLLVAPVLPAAMLTGFLAVCASAVSGPLGIVIAAFAWVFLEWIIRVATTLSGIPYASVIVQTGVTVVAGYYLLLCIVMVTIHRQAPADARPTPPVSPRSAPAGAGGSGSRGR
;
A
#
# COMPACT_ATOMS: atom_id res chain seq x y z
N MET A 1 -2.88 19.89 23.33
CA MET A 1 -4.30 19.71 22.97
C MET A 1 -4.77 20.62 21.82
N ALA A 2 -4.56 21.94 21.85
CA ALA A 2 -5.08 22.82 20.78
C ALA A 2 -4.48 22.58 19.37
N ARG A 3 -3.17 22.26 19.28
CA ARG A 3 -2.48 22.02 18.00
C ARG A 3 -2.92 20.72 17.30
N SER A 4 -3.28 19.68 18.06
CA SER A 4 -3.75 18.42 17.48
C SER A 4 -5.15 18.56 16.89
N VAL A 5 -6.04 19.34 17.51
CA VAL A 5 -7.40 19.61 16.99
C VAL A 5 -7.36 20.23 15.61
N LEU A 6 -6.48 21.22 15.40
CA LEU A 6 -6.32 21.87 14.09
C LEU A 6 -5.91 20.87 13.00
N ALA A 7 -4.96 19.99 13.30
CA ALA A 7 -4.53 18.97 12.34
C ALA A 7 -5.67 17.99 12.02
N TYR A 8 -6.46 17.56 13.02
CA TYR A 8 -7.64 16.71 12.79
C TYR A 8 -8.70 17.40 11.92
N VAL A 9 -8.99 18.68 12.16
CA VAL A 9 -9.97 19.44 11.38
C VAL A 9 -9.50 19.62 9.94
N PHE A 10 -8.23 19.98 9.74
CA PHE A 10 -7.65 20.15 8.41
C PHE A 10 -7.62 18.83 7.62
N LEU A 11 -7.04 17.78 8.19
CA LEU A 11 -6.89 16.49 7.51
C LEU A 11 -8.23 15.80 7.31
N GLY A 12 -9.13 15.88 8.29
CA GLY A 12 -10.48 15.32 8.21
C GLY A 12 -11.32 16.02 7.15
N SER A 13 -11.32 17.36 7.12
CA SER A 13 -12.07 18.10 6.10
C SER A 13 -11.53 17.86 4.69
N PHE A 14 -10.20 17.77 4.51
CA PHE A 14 -9.58 17.34 3.25
C PHE A 14 -10.04 15.94 2.84
N ALA A 15 -9.94 14.95 3.72
CA ALA A 15 -10.27 13.56 3.43
C ALA A 15 -11.74 13.37 3.04
N VAL A 16 -12.65 13.96 3.81
CA VAL A 16 -14.09 13.91 3.53
C VAL A 16 -14.40 14.59 2.19
N THR A 17 -13.82 15.77 1.94
CA THR A 17 -14.04 16.48 0.67
C THR A 17 -13.51 15.66 -0.50
N ALA A 18 -12.27 15.15 -0.43
CA ALA A 18 -11.68 14.32 -1.47
C ALA A 18 -12.49 13.05 -1.74
N PHE A 19 -13.08 12.44 -0.71
CA PHE A 19 -13.98 11.31 -0.86
C PHE A 19 -15.28 11.69 -1.58
N VAL A 20 -15.96 12.76 -1.16
CA VAL A 20 -17.22 13.22 -1.77
C VAL A 20 -17.03 13.64 -3.23
N LEU A 21 -15.86 14.21 -3.58
CA LEU A 21 -15.54 14.58 -4.95
C LEU A 21 -15.45 13.38 -5.91
N GLN A 22 -15.49 12.14 -5.42
CA GLN A 22 -15.65 10.96 -6.27
C GLN A 22 -16.87 11.06 -7.19
N TRP A 23 -17.99 11.62 -6.71
CA TRP A 23 -19.23 11.78 -7.48
C TRP A 23 -19.30 13.08 -8.28
N TRP A 24 -18.32 13.97 -8.11
CA TRP A 24 -18.31 15.28 -8.75
C TRP A 24 -16.93 15.66 -9.29
N GLN A 25 -16.35 14.79 -10.10
CA GLN A 25 -15.05 14.99 -10.73
C GLN A 25 -15.16 16.00 -11.89
N ARG A 26 -14.52 17.17 -11.73
CA ARG A 26 -14.47 18.21 -12.78
C ARG A 26 -13.05 18.74 -12.96
N SER A 27 -12.71 19.10 -14.20
CA SER A 27 -11.47 19.80 -14.54
C SER A 27 -11.42 21.20 -13.90
N SER A 28 -12.56 21.88 -13.78
CA SER A 28 -12.72 23.14 -13.08
C SER A 28 -14.01 23.16 -12.25
N TYR A 29 -13.91 23.66 -11.01
CA TYR A 29 -15.06 23.86 -10.13
C TYR A 29 -15.60 25.29 -10.27
N PRO A 30 -16.91 25.50 -10.02
CA PRO A 30 -17.53 26.83 -10.13
C PRO A 30 -16.81 27.89 -9.29
N ALA A 31 -16.67 29.10 -9.85
CA ALA A 31 -15.98 30.22 -9.19
C ALA A 31 -16.56 30.58 -7.81
N TRP A 32 -17.89 30.44 -7.64
CA TRP A 32 -18.56 30.73 -6.37
C TRP A 32 -18.07 29.86 -5.20
N LEU A 33 -17.61 28.64 -5.48
CA LEU A 33 -17.10 27.73 -4.45
C LEU A 33 -15.75 28.23 -3.91
N TRP A 34 -14.89 28.71 -4.82
CA TRP A 34 -13.60 29.31 -4.46
C TRP A 34 -13.77 30.62 -3.71
N THR A 35 -14.73 31.48 -4.12
CA THR A 35 -15.00 32.73 -3.42
C THR A 35 -15.57 32.48 -2.02
N LEU A 36 -16.47 31.50 -1.86
CA LEU A 36 -16.99 31.11 -0.55
C LEU A 36 -15.89 30.60 0.38
N LEU A 37 -15.03 29.67 -0.09
CA LEU A 37 -13.91 29.15 0.69
C LEU A 37 -12.90 30.24 1.06
N GLY A 38 -12.62 31.14 0.10
CA GLY A 38 -11.76 32.31 0.31
C GLY A 38 -12.33 33.28 1.36
N PHE A 39 -13.63 33.59 1.28
CA PHE A 39 -14.32 34.44 2.25
C PHE A 39 -14.30 33.83 3.65
N LEU A 40 -14.66 32.55 3.80
CA LEU A 40 -14.62 31.85 5.08
C LEU A 40 -13.19 31.77 5.65
N GLY A 41 -12.19 31.56 4.81
CA GLY A 41 -10.78 31.62 5.18
C GLY A 41 -10.37 33.01 5.70
N LEU A 42 -10.81 34.08 5.03
CA LEU A 42 -10.56 35.47 5.44
C LEU A 42 -11.23 35.81 6.78
N VAL A 43 -12.48 35.39 6.98
CA VAL A 43 -13.19 35.52 8.27
C VAL A 43 -12.43 34.77 9.37
N GLY A 44 -11.89 33.59 9.05
CA GLY A 44 -11.05 32.83 9.97
C GLY A 44 -9.77 33.58 10.35
N LEU A 45 -9.06 34.15 9.37
CA LEU A 45 -7.87 34.97 9.58
C LEU A 45 -8.19 36.20 10.44
N LEU A 46 -9.25 36.95 10.11
CA LEU A 46 -9.71 38.09 10.90
C LEU A 46 -10.04 37.69 12.35
N GLY A 47 -10.67 36.53 12.55
CA GLY A 47 -10.90 35.96 13.88
C GLY A 47 -9.60 35.66 14.65
N ILE A 48 -8.51 35.28 13.97
CA ILE A 48 -7.19 35.13 14.60
C ILE A 48 -6.63 36.49 15.05
N LEU A 49 -6.82 37.54 14.23
CA LEU A 49 -6.37 38.90 14.53
C LEU A 49 -7.15 39.52 15.70
N ILE A 50 -8.48 39.29 15.79
CA ILE A 50 -9.36 39.85 16.84
C ILE A 50 -9.34 38.99 18.13
N ASN A 51 -8.18 38.41 18.46
CA ASN A 51 -7.94 37.62 19.67
C ASN A 51 -8.86 36.38 19.86
N ARG A 52 -9.63 35.96 18.84
CA ARG A 52 -10.41 34.71 18.79
C ARG A 52 -9.62 33.58 18.13
N ARG A 53 -8.33 33.46 18.49
CA ARG A 53 -7.34 32.58 17.83
C ARG A 53 -7.79 31.13 17.64
N LYS A 54 -8.49 30.53 18.62
CA LYS A 54 -8.96 29.13 18.51
C LYS A 54 -10.00 28.95 17.40
N VAL A 55 -11.05 29.78 17.41
CA VAL A 55 -12.16 29.70 16.43
C VAL A 55 -11.65 30.08 15.05
N GLY A 56 -10.88 31.16 14.94
CA GLY A 56 -10.28 31.58 13.67
C GLY A 56 -9.38 30.51 13.06
N SER A 57 -8.52 29.87 13.85
CA SER A 57 -7.63 28.80 13.36
C SER A 57 -8.41 27.55 12.91
N ILE A 58 -9.48 27.17 13.62
CA ILE A 58 -10.35 26.05 13.22
C ILE A 58 -11.05 26.37 11.91
N LEU A 59 -11.56 27.59 11.74
CA LEU A 59 -12.23 28.01 10.52
C LEU A 59 -11.26 27.96 9.33
N VAL A 60 -10.04 28.50 9.47
CA VAL A 60 -8.99 28.40 8.44
C VAL A 60 -8.64 26.94 8.11
N ALA A 61 -8.47 26.09 9.12
CA ALA A 61 -8.19 24.67 8.91
C ALA A 61 -9.33 23.96 8.16
N SER A 62 -10.59 24.31 8.47
CA SER A 62 -11.78 23.72 7.84
C SER A 62 -12.04 24.18 6.41
N THR A 63 -11.47 25.31 5.98
CA THR A 63 -11.59 25.82 4.60
C THR A 63 -10.38 25.42 3.74
N LEU A 64 -9.19 25.38 4.32
CA LEU A 64 -7.97 25.01 3.60
C LEU A 64 -7.99 23.54 3.13
N GLY A 65 -8.53 22.63 3.95
CA GLY A 65 -8.65 21.21 3.59
C GLY A 65 -9.49 21.00 2.32
N PRO A 66 -10.76 21.46 2.28
CA PRO A 66 -11.59 21.37 1.08
C PRO A 66 -11.00 22.09 -0.14
N ALA A 67 -10.39 23.26 0.05
CA ALA A 67 -9.74 23.99 -1.05
C ALA A 67 -8.62 23.17 -1.69
N LEU A 68 -7.76 22.55 -0.88
CA LEU A 68 -6.71 21.66 -1.39
C LEU A 68 -7.30 20.41 -2.06
N ALA A 69 -8.35 19.81 -1.50
CA ALA A 69 -9.00 18.65 -2.12
C ALA A 69 -9.57 18.99 -3.52
N LEU A 70 -10.23 20.14 -3.66
CA LEU A 70 -10.74 20.63 -4.94
C LEU A 70 -9.60 20.86 -5.95
N LEU A 71 -8.48 21.47 -5.52
CA LEU A 71 -7.30 21.68 -6.37
C LEU A 71 -6.70 20.34 -6.83
N THR A 72 -6.56 19.40 -5.90
CA THR A 72 -6.02 18.06 -6.17
C THR A 72 -6.86 17.32 -7.20
N VAL A 73 -8.19 17.29 -7.04
CA VAL A 73 -9.08 16.62 -7.98
C VAL A 73 -9.13 17.34 -9.33
N SER A 74 -9.20 18.68 -9.33
CA SER A 74 -9.14 19.49 -10.56
C SER A 74 -7.87 19.21 -11.36
N ARG A 75 -6.71 19.09 -10.68
CA ARG A 75 -5.45 18.71 -11.32
C ARG A 75 -5.49 17.32 -11.94
N ALA A 76 -6.06 16.34 -11.24
CA ALA A 76 -6.17 14.96 -11.74
C ALA A 76 -7.17 14.80 -12.90
N CYS A 77 -8.16 15.70 -12.99
CA CYS A 77 -9.19 15.70 -14.04
C CYS A 77 -8.92 16.70 -15.17
N ARG A 78 -7.71 17.27 -15.26
CA ARG A 78 -7.37 18.15 -16.39
C ARG A 78 -7.52 17.40 -17.71
N GLU A 79 -8.00 18.12 -18.71
CA GLU A 79 -8.12 17.58 -20.06
C GLU A 79 -6.74 17.17 -20.59
N LEU A 80 -6.75 16.06 -21.32
CA LEU A 80 -5.54 15.54 -21.95
C LEU A 80 -5.09 16.50 -23.06
N PRO A 81 -3.78 16.63 -23.29
CA PRO A 81 -3.30 17.46 -24.39
C PRO A 81 -3.78 16.90 -25.74
N ALA A 82 -3.90 17.76 -26.75
CA ALA A 82 -4.45 17.37 -28.06
C ALA A 82 -3.68 16.23 -28.75
N ASN A 83 -2.38 16.09 -28.44
CA ASN A 83 -1.50 15.03 -28.91
C ASN A 83 -1.49 13.79 -27.99
N ALA A 84 -2.45 13.65 -27.07
CA ALA A 84 -2.51 12.49 -26.21
C ALA A 84 -2.86 11.23 -27.01
N ILE A 85 -2.11 10.14 -26.79
CA ILE A 85 -2.31 8.85 -27.47
C ILE A 85 -3.73 8.30 -27.29
N ARG A 86 -4.41 8.68 -26.20
CA ARG A 86 -5.82 8.33 -25.97
C ARG A 86 -6.75 8.72 -27.11
N HIS A 87 -6.49 9.84 -27.79
CA HIS A 87 -7.34 10.30 -28.89
C HIS A 87 -7.26 9.40 -30.13
N LEU A 88 -6.17 8.62 -30.26
CA LEU A 88 -5.97 7.64 -31.32
C LEU A 88 -6.48 6.23 -30.96
N ALA A 89 -7.05 6.05 -29.76
CA ALA A 89 -7.46 4.75 -29.25
C ALA A 89 -8.85 4.30 -29.80
N ASP A 90 -8.95 4.25 -31.12
CA ASP A 90 -10.14 3.96 -31.93
C ASP A 90 -10.36 2.46 -32.21
N GLY A 91 -9.43 1.60 -31.80
CA GLY A 91 -9.47 0.17 -32.07
C GLY A 91 -8.75 -0.24 -33.37
N HIS A 92 -8.16 0.71 -34.10
CA HIS A 92 -7.37 0.44 -35.29
C HIS A 92 -5.92 0.02 -34.93
N THR A 93 -5.22 -0.48 -35.95
CA THR A 93 -3.82 -0.88 -35.84
C THR A 93 -2.94 0.34 -36.01
N TRP A 94 -2.09 0.59 -35.01
CA TRP A 94 -1.12 1.66 -35.00
C TRP A 94 0.28 1.09 -34.80
N MET A 95 1.28 1.71 -35.43
CA MET A 95 2.68 1.49 -35.13
C MET A 95 3.15 2.61 -34.20
N ILE A 96 3.59 2.25 -33.00
CA ILE A 96 3.92 3.20 -31.94
C ILE A 96 5.39 3.05 -31.59
N GLU A 97 6.12 4.15 -31.54
CA GLU A 97 7.46 4.21 -30.99
C GLU A 97 7.42 4.78 -29.58
N GLY A 98 8.10 4.10 -28.66
CA GLY A 98 8.08 4.47 -27.25
C GLY A 98 9.17 3.81 -26.43
N THR A 99 9.36 4.31 -25.22
CA THR A 99 10.37 3.81 -24.27
C THR A 99 9.69 3.08 -23.12
N VAL A 100 10.25 1.96 -22.66
CA VAL A 100 9.75 1.25 -21.48
C VAL A 100 10.07 2.03 -20.21
N THR A 101 9.06 2.57 -19.52
CA THR A 101 9.19 3.39 -18.30
C THR A 101 8.88 2.63 -17.00
N GLY A 102 8.27 1.44 -17.09
CA GLY A 102 7.92 0.62 -15.93
C GLY A 102 8.70 -0.69 -15.82
N GLU A 103 8.59 -1.33 -14.65
CA GLU A 103 9.02 -2.72 -14.49
C GLU A 103 8.15 -3.65 -15.35
N PRO A 104 8.74 -4.53 -16.19
CA PRO A 104 7.96 -5.53 -16.92
C PRO A 104 7.19 -6.47 -15.99
N ASP A 105 5.85 -6.55 -16.13
CA ASP A 105 5.01 -7.51 -15.40
C ASP A 105 4.91 -8.81 -16.20
N ARG A 106 5.78 -9.76 -15.87
CA ARG A 106 5.91 -11.05 -16.54
C ARG A 106 4.93 -12.06 -15.94
N ARG A 107 3.92 -12.47 -16.71
CA ARG A 107 2.97 -13.52 -16.33
C ARG A 107 3.20 -14.76 -17.18
N PRO A 108 2.77 -15.95 -16.72
CA PRO A 108 2.97 -17.19 -17.46
C PRO A 108 2.43 -17.14 -18.90
N ALA A 109 1.35 -16.40 -19.15
CA ALA A 109 0.68 -16.34 -20.46
C ALA A 109 1.01 -15.09 -21.29
N PHE A 110 1.57 -14.04 -20.69
CA PHE A 110 1.87 -12.77 -21.37
C PHE A 110 2.76 -11.88 -20.50
N THR A 111 3.48 -10.96 -21.11
CA THR A 111 4.19 -9.89 -20.41
C THR A 111 3.50 -8.55 -20.66
N GLN A 112 3.37 -7.75 -19.62
CA GLN A 112 2.88 -6.37 -19.74
C GLN A 112 4.04 -5.39 -19.59
N TYR A 113 4.09 -4.43 -20.50
CA TYR A 113 5.05 -3.34 -20.49
C TYR A 113 4.31 -2.01 -20.40
N VAL A 114 4.78 -1.12 -19.53
CA VAL A 114 4.37 0.29 -19.54
C VAL A 114 5.33 1.03 -20.45
N VAL A 115 4.79 1.63 -21.50
CA VAL A 115 5.57 2.30 -22.55
C VAL A 115 5.10 3.74 -22.67
N GLU A 116 6.02 4.68 -22.52
CA GLU A 116 5.81 6.09 -22.82
C GLU A 116 5.95 6.30 -24.34
N THR A 117 4.90 6.82 -24.97
CA THR A 117 4.83 6.99 -26.42
C THR A 117 5.46 8.29 -26.85
N HIS A 118 6.21 8.27 -27.96
CA HIS A 118 6.81 9.45 -28.58
C HIS A 118 6.18 9.74 -29.94
N GLU A 119 6.01 8.71 -30.77
CA GLU A 119 5.46 8.82 -32.12
C GLU A 119 4.48 7.68 -32.43
N ALA A 120 3.45 7.98 -33.21
CA ALA A 120 2.51 7.02 -33.75
C ALA A 120 2.41 7.17 -35.27
N LEU A 121 2.61 6.07 -35.99
CA LEU A 121 2.46 5.98 -37.43
C LEU A 121 1.16 5.26 -37.76
N ASN A 122 0.36 5.88 -38.63
CA ASN A 122 -0.82 5.26 -39.21
C ASN A 122 -0.42 4.33 -40.38
N GLY A 123 -1.32 3.44 -40.82
CA GLY A 123 -1.10 2.55 -41.97
C GLY A 123 -0.78 3.27 -43.30
N SER A 124 -1.04 4.58 -43.38
CA SER A 124 -0.65 5.45 -44.50
C SER A 124 0.78 5.99 -44.42
N GLY A 125 1.54 5.67 -43.36
CA GLY A 125 2.93 6.12 -43.16
C GLY A 125 3.08 7.53 -42.59
N GLN A 126 1.99 8.21 -42.22
CA GLN A 126 2.06 9.52 -41.57
C GLN A 126 2.46 9.38 -40.10
N SER A 127 3.58 9.99 -39.70
CA SER A 127 4.00 10.08 -38.29
C SER A 127 3.29 11.23 -37.59
N LEU A 128 2.71 10.93 -36.44
CA LEU A 128 2.06 11.88 -35.54
C LEU A 128 2.82 11.87 -34.20
N PRO A 129 3.30 13.03 -33.72
CA PRO A 129 3.88 13.12 -32.38
C PRO A 129 2.77 12.91 -31.35
N VAL A 130 2.98 11.95 -30.45
CA VAL A 130 2.00 11.56 -29.44
C VAL A 130 2.63 11.58 -28.06
N THR A 131 1.81 11.79 -27.04
CA THR A 131 2.25 11.73 -25.64
C THR A 131 1.33 10.88 -24.81
N GLY A 132 1.89 10.24 -23.78
CA GLY A 132 1.16 9.43 -22.83
C GLY A 132 1.75 8.04 -22.65
N GLU A 133 1.30 7.36 -21.61
CA GLU A 133 1.71 5.99 -21.33
C GLU A 133 0.64 5.01 -21.78
N ILE A 134 1.08 3.92 -22.42
CA ILE A 134 0.22 2.80 -22.83
C ILE A 134 0.66 1.52 -22.16
N LEU A 135 -0.32 0.63 -21.95
CA LEU A 135 -0.06 -0.73 -21.50
C LEU A 135 0.04 -1.66 -22.70
N VAL A 136 1.23 -2.19 -22.96
CA VAL A 136 1.48 -3.13 -24.06
C VAL A 136 1.43 -4.54 -23.53
N ARG A 137 0.56 -5.37 -24.10
CA ARG A 137 0.45 -6.79 -23.73
C ARG A 137 1.07 -7.67 -24.81
N ASP A 138 2.27 -8.17 -24.51
CA ASP A 138 2.98 -9.12 -25.35
C ASP A 138 2.61 -10.57 -24.98
N SER A 139 2.14 -11.34 -25.95
CA SER A 139 1.80 -12.75 -25.77
C SER A 139 2.91 -13.70 -26.22
N LYS A 140 3.95 -13.20 -26.92
CA LYS A 140 5.08 -14.03 -27.39
C LYS A 140 6.09 -14.29 -26.27
N GLY A 141 6.32 -13.31 -25.39
CA GLY A 141 7.20 -13.43 -24.23
C GLY A 141 8.69 -13.41 -24.56
N TRP A 142 9.06 -13.39 -25.84
CA TRP A 142 10.43 -13.34 -26.35
C TRP A 142 10.51 -12.54 -27.68
N PRO A 143 11.58 -11.75 -27.91
CA PRO A 143 12.68 -11.45 -26.99
C PRO A 143 12.25 -10.65 -25.75
N ARG A 144 13.03 -10.73 -24.66
CA ARG A 144 12.71 -10.03 -23.40
C ARG A 144 13.17 -8.57 -23.46
N PHE A 145 12.25 -7.65 -23.24
CA PHE A 145 12.54 -6.21 -23.10
C PHE A 145 12.70 -5.80 -21.64
N GLN A 146 13.51 -4.77 -21.42
CA GLN A 146 13.84 -4.21 -20.11
C GLN A 146 13.49 -2.72 -20.02
N TYR A 147 13.48 -2.20 -18.80
CA TYR A 147 13.30 -0.77 -18.54
C TYR A 147 14.37 0.04 -19.29
N GLY A 148 13.93 1.12 -19.96
CA GLY A 148 14.80 1.99 -20.76
C GLY A 148 15.08 1.49 -22.17
N ASP A 149 14.50 0.35 -22.60
CA ASP A 149 14.49 -0.07 -24.00
C ASP A 149 13.55 0.81 -24.82
N ASP A 150 13.99 1.17 -26.02
CA ASP A 150 13.16 1.80 -27.04
C ASP A 150 12.57 0.72 -27.94
N LEU A 151 11.25 0.77 -28.08
CA LEU A 151 10.46 -0.23 -28.76
C LEU A 151 9.66 0.41 -29.88
N ARG A 152 9.64 -0.27 -31.04
CA ARG A 152 8.66 -0.06 -32.09
C ARG A 152 7.62 -1.16 -32.00
N ILE A 153 6.37 -0.77 -31.79
CA ILE A 153 5.30 -1.68 -31.41
C ILE A 153 4.13 -1.50 -32.36
N THR A 154 3.79 -2.55 -33.10
CA THR A 154 2.62 -2.56 -33.98
C THR A 154 1.51 -3.38 -33.34
N GLY A 155 0.33 -2.80 -33.15
CA GLY A 155 -0.80 -3.51 -32.55
C GLY A 155 -2.10 -2.72 -32.59
N THR A 156 -3.19 -3.33 -32.11
CA THR A 156 -4.49 -2.67 -32.04
C THR A 156 -4.61 -1.86 -30.76
N LEU A 157 -4.76 -0.54 -30.90
CA LEU A 157 -4.83 0.42 -29.80
C LEU A 157 -6.27 0.58 -29.34
N ARG A 158 -6.56 0.29 -28.07
CA ARG A 158 -7.91 0.38 -27.51
C ARG A 158 -7.94 1.28 -26.28
N ALA A 159 -8.99 2.10 -26.19
CA ALA A 159 -9.27 2.86 -24.99
C ALA A 159 -9.66 1.90 -23.84
N PRO A 160 -9.39 2.27 -22.57
CA PRO A 160 -9.86 1.51 -21.42
C PRO A 160 -11.39 1.47 -21.43
N ASP A 161 -11.98 0.28 -21.58
CA ASP A 161 -13.44 0.11 -21.55
C ASP A 161 -13.95 0.21 -20.10
N PRO A 162 -14.82 1.19 -19.78
CA PRO A 162 -15.34 1.38 -18.42
C PRO A 162 -16.34 0.30 -17.98
N ILE A 163 -16.91 -0.49 -18.90
CA ILE A 163 -18.04 -1.39 -18.61
C ILE A 163 -17.58 -2.84 -18.43
N LEU A 164 -16.62 -3.31 -19.22
CA LEU A 164 -16.30 -4.75 -19.30
C LEU A 164 -15.23 -5.26 -18.32
N ASP A 165 -14.38 -4.41 -17.72
CA ASP A 165 -13.19 -4.90 -17.00
C ASP A 165 -12.81 -4.02 -15.79
N ARG A 166 -13.69 -3.97 -14.77
CA ARG A 166 -13.53 -3.07 -13.59
C ARG A 166 -12.12 -3.07 -12.98
N PRO A 167 -11.47 -4.22 -12.67
CA PRO A 167 -10.15 -4.22 -12.06
C PRO A 167 -9.06 -3.64 -12.98
N GLN A 168 -9.08 -3.98 -14.27
CA GLN A 168 -8.12 -3.46 -15.25
C GLN A 168 -8.36 -1.99 -15.53
N PHE A 169 -9.62 -1.56 -15.65
CA PHE A 169 -9.97 -0.16 -15.82
C PHE A 169 -9.49 0.71 -14.65
N HIS A 170 -9.70 0.24 -13.40
CA HIS A 170 -9.19 0.92 -12.20
C HIS A 170 -7.65 0.98 -12.18
N PHE A 171 -6.98 -0.09 -12.59
CA PHE A 171 -5.52 -0.14 -12.73
C PHE A 171 -5.01 0.85 -13.79
N LEU A 172 -5.65 0.93 -14.95
CA LEU A 172 -5.25 1.85 -16.02
C LEU A 172 -5.43 3.31 -15.57
N ARG A 173 -6.59 3.62 -14.98
CA ARG A 173 -6.92 4.96 -14.47
C ARG A 173 -5.92 5.44 -13.40
N ARG A 174 -5.64 4.62 -12.38
CA ARG A 174 -4.78 5.02 -11.25
C ARG A 174 -3.32 5.23 -11.66
N ASN A 175 -2.84 4.47 -12.65
CA ASN A 175 -1.49 4.56 -13.18
C ASN A 175 -1.38 5.56 -14.35
N HIS A 176 -2.43 6.33 -14.62
CA HIS A 176 -2.47 7.30 -15.73
C HIS A 176 -2.22 6.70 -17.13
N LEU A 177 -2.46 5.40 -17.28
CA LEU A 177 -2.34 4.67 -18.54
C LEU A 177 -3.53 5.02 -19.43
N GLN A 178 -3.22 5.53 -20.62
CA GLN A 178 -4.18 6.17 -21.51
C GLN A 178 -4.88 5.18 -22.45
N ALA A 179 -4.19 4.11 -22.82
CA ALA A 179 -4.69 3.08 -23.73
C ALA A 179 -4.00 1.73 -23.49
N THR A 180 -4.58 0.67 -24.04
CA THR A 180 -3.98 -0.68 -24.05
C THR A 180 -3.71 -1.11 -25.48
N LEU A 181 -2.53 -1.64 -25.72
CA LEU A 181 -2.12 -2.19 -27.01
C LEU A 181 -2.09 -3.72 -26.92
N THR A 182 -2.80 -4.37 -27.84
CA THR A 182 -2.91 -5.84 -27.91
C THR A 182 -2.58 -6.34 -29.31
N LYS A 183 -2.32 -7.65 -29.44
CA LYS A 183 -1.89 -8.30 -30.69
C LYS A 183 -0.60 -7.69 -31.25
N THR A 184 0.41 -7.57 -30.39
CA THR A 184 1.59 -6.76 -30.67
C THR A 184 2.69 -7.52 -31.40
N SER A 185 3.29 -6.89 -32.40
CA SER A 185 4.66 -7.20 -32.84
C SER A 185 5.58 -6.12 -32.28
N ILE A 186 6.62 -6.54 -31.56
CA ILE A 186 7.55 -5.63 -30.86
C ILE A 186 8.95 -5.84 -31.43
N GLU A 187 9.58 -4.75 -31.82
CA GLU A 187 10.97 -4.70 -32.25
C GLU A 187 11.74 -3.71 -31.38
N ARG A 188 12.94 -4.08 -30.93
CA ARG A 188 13.82 -3.16 -30.20
C ARG A 188 14.51 -2.24 -31.20
N THR A 189 14.32 -0.94 -31.07
CA THR A 189 14.98 0.09 -31.88
C THR A 189 16.17 0.72 -31.17
N GLY A 190 16.24 0.63 -29.83
CA GLY A 190 17.35 1.17 -29.04
C GLY A 190 17.30 0.73 -27.57
N SER A 191 18.28 1.18 -26.78
CA SER A 191 18.34 0.94 -25.33
C SER A 191 19.06 2.08 -24.61
N GLY A 192 18.66 2.35 -23.36
CA GLY A 192 19.40 3.22 -22.44
C GLY A 192 18.79 4.61 -22.19
N ARG A 193 17.53 4.83 -22.56
CA ARG A 193 16.83 6.12 -22.32
C ARG A 193 16.23 6.28 -20.91
N GLY A 194 16.42 5.31 -20.01
CA GLY A 194 15.89 5.33 -18.65
C GLY A 194 16.88 5.85 -17.59
N LEU A 195 16.37 6.30 -16.44
CA LEU A 195 17.19 6.62 -15.27
C LEU A 195 18.01 5.39 -14.81
N ALA A 196 19.34 5.51 -14.73
CA ALA A 196 20.24 4.42 -14.38
C ALA A 196 19.96 3.76 -13.01
N LEU A 197 19.40 4.53 -12.06
CA LEU A 197 18.99 4.02 -10.76
C LEU A 197 17.90 2.94 -10.89
N PHE A 198 16.86 3.20 -11.68
CA PHE A 198 15.77 2.25 -11.89
C PHE A 198 16.24 1.03 -12.68
N GLY A 199 17.07 1.21 -13.71
CA GLY A 199 17.68 0.10 -14.45
C GLY A 199 18.49 -0.82 -13.54
N THR A 200 19.36 -0.26 -12.69
CA THR A 200 20.12 -1.02 -11.69
C THR A 200 19.20 -1.72 -10.69
N MET A 201 18.17 -1.04 -10.18
CA MET A 201 17.23 -1.58 -9.20
C MET A 201 16.45 -2.79 -9.76
N TYR A 202 15.92 -2.68 -10.98
CA TYR A 202 15.24 -3.78 -11.65
C TYR A 202 16.20 -4.92 -12.00
N GLY A 203 17.44 -4.61 -12.39
CA GLY A 203 18.48 -5.62 -12.59
C GLY A 203 18.84 -6.39 -11.31
N ILE A 204 18.96 -5.69 -10.17
CA ILE A 204 19.16 -6.33 -8.86
C ILE A 204 17.96 -7.20 -8.49
N LYS A 205 16.73 -6.73 -8.74
CA LYS A 205 15.50 -7.50 -8.47
C LYS A 205 15.43 -8.76 -9.31
N ASP A 206 15.69 -8.68 -10.62
CA ASP A 206 15.74 -9.84 -11.51
C ASP A 206 16.84 -10.83 -11.06
N ALA A 207 18.03 -10.35 -10.70
CA ALA A 207 19.09 -11.20 -10.16
C ALA A 207 18.72 -11.86 -8.81
N PHE A 208 17.95 -11.17 -7.96
CA PHE A 208 17.46 -11.70 -6.70
C PHE A 208 16.42 -12.80 -6.93
N GLU A 209 15.46 -12.58 -7.84
CA GLU A 209 14.46 -13.57 -8.25
C GLU A 209 15.09 -14.80 -8.92
N ASP A 210 16.08 -14.60 -9.80
CA ASP A 210 16.82 -15.69 -10.44
C ASP A 210 17.57 -16.56 -9.41
N ARG A 211 18.09 -15.97 -8.34
CA ARG A 211 18.69 -16.73 -7.23
C ARG A 211 17.64 -17.52 -6.46
N ILE A 212 16.50 -16.93 -6.15
CA ILE A 212 15.38 -17.64 -5.48
C ILE A 212 14.97 -18.86 -6.31
N ASN A 213 14.81 -18.70 -7.63
CA ASN A 213 14.42 -19.77 -8.55
C ASN A 213 15.44 -20.92 -8.63
N ARG A 214 16.71 -20.68 -8.27
CA ARG A 214 17.75 -21.71 -8.19
C ARG A 214 17.80 -22.41 -6.83
N LEU A 215 17.30 -21.75 -5.78
CA LEU A 215 17.36 -22.24 -4.40
C LEU A 215 16.13 -23.05 -4.00
N LEU A 216 14.96 -22.73 -4.56
CA LEU A 216 13.69 -23.32 -4.19
C LEU A 216 12.95 -23.83 -5.44
N PRO A 217 12.19 -24.94 -5.32
CA PRO A 217 11.28 -25.36 -6.37
C PRO A 217 10.04 -24.45 -6.42
N GLU A 218 9.33 -24.48 -7.55
CA GLU A 218 7.98 -23.91 -7.63
C GLU A 218 6.98 -24.80 -6.85
N PRO A 219 5.97 -24.22 -6.19
CA PRO A 219 5.59 -22.80 -6.14
C PRO A 219 6.28 -21.97 -5.04
N HIS A 220 7.17 -22.57 -4.23
CA HIS A 220 7.84 -21.90 -3.10
C HIS A 220 8.71 -20.73 -3.56
N ALA A 221 9.38 -20.87 -4.71
CA ALA A 221 10.19 -19.81 -5.31
C ALA A 221 9.33 -18.57 -5.64
N SER A 222 8.24 -18.74 -6.38
CA SER A 222 7.31 -17.65 -6.71
C SER A 222 6.67 -17.03 -5.46
N LEU A 223 6.31 -17.84 -4.45
CA LEU A 223 5.80 -17.32 -3.18
C LEU A 223 6.87 -16.47 -2.46
N LEU A 224 8.09 -16.96 -2.33
CA LEU A 224 9.17 -16.22 -1.66
C LEU A 224 9.54 -14.93 -2.42
N ALA A 225 9.57 -14.98 -3.75
CA ALA A 225 9.76 -13.79 -4.58
C ALA A 225 8.67 -12.74 -4.30
N GLY A 226 7.40 -13.13 -4.23
CA GLY A 226 6.32 -12.23 -3.84
C GLY A 226 6.47 -11.63 -2.45
N LEU A 227 6.90 -12.43 -1.47
CA LEU A 227 7.12 -11.97 -0.10
C LEU A 227 8.29 -10.98 0.03
N LEU A 228 9.38 -11.16 -0.75
CA LEU A 228 10.60 -10.35 -0.61
C LEU A 228 10.67 -9.17 -1.60
N THR A 229 10.25 -9.37 -2.84
CA THR A 229 10.41 -8.37 -3.93
C THR A 229 9.07 -7.79 -4.41
N GLY A 230 7.94 -8.36 -3.98
CA GLY A 230 6.59 -7.92 -4.35
C GLY A 230 6.17 -8.37 -5.73
N SER A 231 6.96 -9.26 -6.32
CA SER A 231 6.70 -9.89 -7.58
C SER A 231 5.52 -10.84 -7.48
N ARG A 232 4.52 -10.64 -8.32
CA ARG A 232 3.44 -11.63 -8.49
C ARG A 232 3.71 -12.60 -9.64
N ARG A 233 4.95 -12.61 -10.13
CA ARG A 233 5.40 -13.44 -11.25
C ARG A 233 5.34 -14.91 -10.82
N GLY A 234 4.92 -15.79 -11.72
CA GLY A 234 5.05 -17.25 -11.56
C GLY A 234 4.09 -17.95 -10.59
N ILE A 235 3.38 -17.25 -9.70
CA ILE A 235 2.46 -17.89 -8.74
C ILE A 235 1.34 -18.65 -9.48
N PRO A 236 1.22 -19.99 -9.31
CA PRO A 236 0.19 -20.79 -9.98
C PRO A 236 -1.22 -20.30 -9.67
N ARG A 237 -2.14 -20.49 -10.61
CA ARG A 237 -3.53 -20.03 -10.47
C ARG A 237 -4.22 -20.74 -9.30
N GLU A 238 -3.96 -22.03 -9.16
CA GLU A 238 -4.51 -22.90 -8.12
C GLU A 238 -4.10 -22.40 -6.72
N LEU A 239 -2.84 -21.96 -6.57
CA LEU A 239 -2.35 -21.39 -5.33
C LEU A 239 -2.94 -20.00 -5.04
N ASN A 240 -3.08 -19.16 -6.07
CA ASN A 240 -3.78 -17.87 -5.93
C ASN A 240 -5.24 -18.05 -5.51
N ASP A 241 -5.94 -19.05 -6.07
CA ASP A 241 -7.32 -19.36 -5.73
C ASP A 241 -7.43 -19.90 -4.29
N ALA A 242 -6.49 -20.74 -3.86
CA ALA A 242 -6.42 -21.22 -2.47
C ALA A 242 -6.20 -20.05 -1.48
N PHE A 243 -5.30 -19.12 -1.81
CA PHE A 243 -5.09 -17.92 -1.00
C PHE A 243 -6.29 -16.97 -1.00
N ALA A 244 -7.00 -16.85 -2.13
CA ALA A 244 -8.24 -16.07 -2.19
C ALA A 244 -9.36 -16.71 -1.37
N ALA A 245 -9.52 -18.03 -1.45
CA ALA A 245 -10.51 -18.79 -0.70
C ALA A 245 -10.27 -18.74 0.81
N THR A 246 -9.01 -18.67 1.23
CA THR A 246 -8.63 -18.59 2.65
C THR A 246 -8.45 -17.16 3.17
N GLY A 247 -8.58 -16.12 2.33
CA GLY A 247 -8.40 -14.72 2.73
C GLY A 247 -6.93 -14.30 2.92
N LEU A 248 -5.98 -15.13 2.50
CA LEU A 248 -4.52 -14.91 2.62
C LEU A 248 -3.93 -14.10 1.46
N THR A 249 -4.73 -13.63 0.50
CA THR A 249 -4.26 -12.83 -0.66
C THR A 249 -3.45 -11.60 -0.26
N HIS A 250 -3.75 -11.01 0.90
CA HIS A 250 -3.05 -9.82 1.41
C HIS A 250 -1.61 -10.09 1.86
N ILE A 251 -1.21 -11.36 2.02
CA ILE A 251 0.15 -11.76 2.39
C ILE A 251 1.08 -11.78 1.17
N ILE A 252 0.54 -12.23 0.03
CA ILE A 252 1.25 -12.23 -1.27
C ILE A 252 1.46 -10.80 -1.77
N ALA A 253 0.53 -9.89 -1.45
CA ALA A 253 0.73 -8.47 -1.66
C ALA A 253 1.68 -7.95 -0.57
N ILE A 254 2.78 -7.28 -0.95
CA ILE A 254 3.66 -6.70 0.07
C ILE A 254 2.87 -5.83 1.04
N SER A 255 2.93 -6.22 2.30
CA SER A 255 2.21 -5.59 3.39
C SER A 255 3.09 -4.55 4.09
N GLY A 256 2.48 -3.69 4.91
CA GLY A 256 3.22 -2.75 5.74
C GLY A 256 4.17 -3.42 6.73
N TYR A 257 3.96 -4.71 7.03
CA TYR A 257 4.83 -5.49 7.90
C TYR A 257 6.25 -5.60 7.35
N ASN A 258 6.40 -5.77 6.03
CA ASN A 258 7.69 -5.89 5.35
C ASN A 258 8.54 -4.62 5.56
N ILE A 259 7.90 -3.45 5.49
CA ILE A 259 8.55 -2.15 5.77
C ILE A 259 8.98 -2.06 7.24
N THR A 260 8.11 -2.45 8.17
CA THR A 260 8.46 -2.45 9.60
C THR A 260 9.64 -3.37 9.89
N LEU A 261 9.66 -4.57 9.31
CA LEU A 261 10.75 -5.52 9.47
C LEU A 261 12.08 -4.95 8.96
N VAL A 262 12.09 -4.34 7.77
CA VAL A 262 13.28 -3.68 7.21
C VAL A 262 13.76 -2.55 8.12
N LEU A 263 12.84 -1.68 8.55
CA LEU A 263 13.14 -0.58 9.48
C LEU A 263 13.72 -1.09 10.80
N SER A 264 13.16 -2.17 11.36
CA SER A 264 13.64 -2.79 12.59
C SER A 264 15.03 -3.39 12.42
N VAL A 265 15.28 -4.15 11.36
CA VAL A 265 16.59 -4.75 11.10
C VAL A 265 17.64 -3.67 10.92
N ILE A 266 17.41 -2.69 10.05
CA ILE A 266 18.38 -1.60 9.80
C ILE A 266 18.56 -0.74 11.06
N GLY A 267 17.47 -0.45 11.77
CA GLY A 267 17.52 0.31 13.02
C GLY A 267 18.32 -0.42 14.10
N SER A 268 18.21 -1.75 14.18
CA SER A 268 18.99 -2.61 15.06
C SER A 268 20.45 -2.71 14.63
N LEU A 269 20.77 -2.73 13.34
CA LEU A 269 22.18 -2.69 12.89
C LEU A 269 22.84 -1.35 13.22
N LEU A 270 22.09 -0.25 13.15
CA LEU A 270 22.55 1.09 13.48
C LEU A 270 22.46 1.41 14.99
N PHE A 271 22.31 0.39 15.85
CA PHE A 271 22.11 0.60 17.29
C PHE A 271 23.29 1.30 17.99
N TRP A 272 24.49 1.28 17.42
CA TRP A 272 25.67 1.97 17.95
C TRP A 272 25.66 3.48 17.66
N LEU A 273 24.87 3.95 16.69
CA LEU A 273 24.86 5.37 16.28
C LEU A 273 23.91 6.18 17.17
N PRO A 274 24.16 7.48 17.43
CA PRO A 274 23.19 8.33 18.10
C PRO A 274 21.93 8.47 17.25
N LEU A 275 20.75 8.58 17.88
CA LEU A 275 19.46 8.63 17.19
C LEU A 275 19.37 9.70 16.08
N LYS A 276 20.05 10.84 16.27
CA LYS A 276 20.16 11.93 15.29
C LYS A 276 20.83 11.50 13.98
N TRP A 277 21.82 10.60 14.06
CA TRP A 277 22.56 10.08 12.90
C TRP A 277 21.92 8.84 12.29
N ARG A 278 20.99 8.18 12.99
CA ARG A 278 20.22 7.05 12.44
C ARG A 278 19.16 7.50 11.44
N PHE A 279 18.70 8.75 11.52
CA PHE A 279 17.58 9.22 10.71
C PHE A 279 17.86 9.21 9.19
N PRO A 280 18.94 9.85 8.67
CA PRO A 280 19.22 9.85 7.24
C PRO A 280 19.34 8.46 6.61
N PRO A 281 20.13 7.50 7.16
CA PRO A 281 20.24 6.18 6.56
C PRO A 281 18.94 5.38 6.62
N LEU A 282 18.14 5.51 7.69
CA LEU A 282 16.82 4.86 7.76
C LEU A 282 15.84 5.45 6.75
N LEU A 283 15.85 6.77 6.54
CA LEU A 283 15.04 7.44 5.53
C LEU A 283 15.41 6.95 4.13
N VAL A 284 16.70 6.97 3.79
CA VAL A 284 17.20 6.51 2.49
C VAL A 284 16.87 5.03 2.27
N ALA A 285 17.10 4.17 3.27
CA ALA A 285 16.78 2.77 3.17
C ALA A 285 15.28 2.51 2.98
N THR A 286 14.42 3.24 3.68
CA THR A 286 12.96 3.13 3.53
C THR A 286 12.53 3.53 2.12
N MET A 287 13.08 4.62 1.58
CA MET A 287 12.76 5.09 0.24
C MET A 287 13.24 4.11 -0.83
N LEU A 288 14.50 3.65 -0.75
CA LEU A 288 15.07 2.68 -1.67
C LEU A 288 14.32 1.35 -1.63
N PHE A 289 14.00 0.84 -0.44
CA PHE A 289 13.24 -0.40 -0.30
C PHE A 289 11.80 -0.26 -0.83
N THR A 290 11.14 0.89 -0.57
CA THR A 290 9.81 1.17 -1.11
C THR A 290 9.81 1.16 -2.63
N LEU A 291 10.83 1.74 -3.26
CA LEU A 291 11.01 1.73 -4.71
C LEU A 291 11.32 0.32 -5.22
N PHE A 292 12.21 -0.42 -4.54
CA PHE A 292 12.62 -1.78 -4.91
C PHE A 292 11.44 -2.76 -4.97
N VAL A 293 10.54 -2.65 -3.99
CA VAL A 293 9.33 -3.47 -3.87
C VAL A 293 8.23 -3.09 -4.88
N GLY A 294 8.36 -1.96 -5.59
CA GLY A 294 7.38 -1.49 -6.58
C GLY A 294 6.33 -0.52 -6.02
N ALA A 295 6.59 0.12 -4.88
CA ALA A 295 5.84 1.25 -4.33
C ALA A 295 4.31 1.09 -4.30
N SER A 296 3.81 -0.10 -3.99
CA SER A 296 2.36 -0.30 -3.83
C SER A 296 1.78 0.58 -2.71
N ALA A 297 0.50 0.92 -2.78
CA ALA A 297 -0.12 1.86 -1.83
C ALA A 297 0.03 1.45 -0.36
N SER A 298 -0.04 0.15 -0.06
CA SER A 298 0.17 -0.38 1.29
C SER A 298 1.59 -0.10 1.82
N VAL A 299 2.58 -0.23 0.93
CA VAL A 299 4.00 -0.01 1.20
C VAL A 299 4.30 1.47 1.36
N VAL A 300 3.80 2.32 0.44
CA VAL A 300 3.96 3.77 0.53
C VAL A 300 3.33 4.32 1.81
N ARG A 301 2.13 3.87 2.19
CA ARG A 301 1.51 4.23 3.47
C ARG A 301 2.42 3.85 4.64
N ALA A 302 2.91 2.61 4.67
CA ALA A 302 3.79 2.15 5.76
C ALA A 302 5.10 2.94 5.82
N ALA A 303 5.70 3.25 4.67
CA ALA A 303 6.90 4.09 4.56
C ALA A 303 6.64 5.50 5.09
N VAL A 304 5.55 6.16 4.67
CA VAL A 304 5.18 7.49 5.16
C VAL A 304 4.94 7.47 6.66
N MET A 305 4.18 6.51 7.19
CA MET A 305 3.94 6.39 8.63
C MET A 305 5.24 6.11 9.42
N GLY A 306 6.14 5.29 8.86
CA GLY A 306 7.46 5.01 9.43
C GLY A 306 8.34 6.25 9.48
N ILE A 307 8.44 7.01 8.38
CA ILE A 307 9.19 8.27 8.29
C ILE A 307 8.62 9.29 9.29
N LEU A 308 7.29 9.42 9.38
CA LEU A 308 6.65 10.29 10.36
C LEU A 308 6.97 9.88 11.80
N GLY A 309 7.06 8.57 12.08
CA GLY A 309 7.48 8.07 13.39
C GLY A 309 8.94 8.34 13.71
N LEU A 310 9.83 8.17 12.73
CA LEU A 310 11.24 8.53 12.87
C LEU A 310 11.42 10.04 13.14
N LEU A 311 10.67 10.90 12.43
CA LEU A 311 10.66 12.34 12.66
C LEU A 311 10.12 12.70 14.05
N ALA A 312 9.05 12.02 14.50
CA ALA A 312 8.50 12.23 15.83
C ALA A 312 9.53 11.88 16.92
N LEU A 313 10.22 10.74 16.74
CA LEU A 313 11.28 10.29 17.64
C LEU A 313 12.47 11.27 17.67
N GLN A 314 12.89 11.80 16.51
CA GLN A 314 13.99 12.79 16.43
C GLN A 314 13.61 14.13 17.06
N THR A 315 12.35 14.54 16.96
CA THR A 315 11.85 15.81 17.51
C THR A 315 11.39 15.70 18.96
N GLY A 316 11.52 14.52 19.59
CA GLY A 316 11.06 14.27 20.96
C GLY A 316 9.53 14.37 21.12
N ARG A 317 8.77 14.17 20.04
CA ARG A 317 7.31 14.25 20.03
C ARG A 317 6.69 12.86 20.12
N LEU A 318 5.61 12.74 20.89
CA LEU A 318 4.77 11.55 20.88
C LEU A 318 3.96 11.51 19.58
N GLN A 319 4.20 10.49 18.75
CA GLN A 319 3.40 10.21 17.56
C GLN A 319 2.09 9.54 17.97
N THR A 320 0.95 10.07 17.51
CA THR A 320 -0.33 9.35 17.61
C THR A 320 -0.59 8.62 16.30
N MET A 321 -0.85 7.31 16.37
CA MET A 321 -1.10 6.46 15.20
C MET A 321 -2.24 6.98 14.31
N ARG A 322 -3.32 7.53 14.91
CA ARG A 322 -4.42 8.22 14.22
C ARG A 322 -3.94 9.37 13.33
N LEU A 323 -3.10 10.25 13.88
CA LEU A 323 -2.64 11.44 13.18
C LEU A 323 -1.70 11.06 12.02
N SER A 324 -0.88 10.04 12.21
CA SER A 324 -0.01 9.54 11.15
C SER A 324 -0.77 8.86 10.02
N LEU A 325 -1.86 8.16 10.33
CA LEU A 325 -2.76 7.63 9.30
C LEU A 325 -3.39 8.77 8.49
N LEU A 326 -3.88 9.83 9.14
CA LEU A 326 -4.47 10.98 8.44
C LEU A 326 -3.43 11.74 7.59
N TRP A 327 -2.20 11.90 8.07
CA TRP A 327 -1.12 12.49 7.27
C TRP A 327 -0.75 11.62 6.07
N ALA A 328 -0.69 10.30 6.24
CA ALA A 328 -0.44 9.38 5.13
C ALA A 328 -1.56 9.47 4.08
N LEU A 329 -2.83 9.51 4.51
CA LEU A 329 -3.99 9.71 3.63
C LEU A 329 -3.85 11.01 2.84
N PHE A 330 -3.55 12.11 3.53
CA PHE A 330 -3.36 13.42 2.90
C PHE A 330 -2.22 13.43 1.89
N LEU A 331 -1.02 12.98 2.28
CA LEU A 331 0.19 13.01 1.43
C LEU A 331 0.07 12.10 0.20
N MET A 332 -0.61 10.97 0.32
CA MET A 332 -0.84 10.08 -0.83
C MET A 332 -1.94 10.60 -1.75
N THR A 333 -3.04 11.12 -1.19
CA THR A 333 -4.18 11.62 -1.97
C THR A 333 -3.85 12.94 -2.67
N ILE A 334 -3.06 13.83 -2.06
CA ILE A 334 -2.63 15.07 -2.70
C ILE A 334 -1.75 14.81 -3.93
N TRP A 335 -0.98 13.70 -3.91
CA TRP A 335 -0.17 13.25 -5.03
C TRP A 335 -1.04 12.63 -6.13
N ASN A 336 -1.91 11.69 -5.76
CA ASN A 336 -2.82 11.04 -6.70
C ASN A 336 -4.17 10.73 -6.02
N PRO A 337 -5.23 11.53 -6.27
CA PRO A 337 -6.53 11.33 -5.65
C PRO A 337 -7.23 10.06 -6.14
N LEU A 338 -6.83 9.52 -7.30
CA LEU A 338 -7.40 8.30 -7.86
C LEU A 338 -7.11 7.08 -6.99
N LEU A 339 -6.06 7.11 -6.16
CA LEU A 339 -5.76 6.04 -5.18
C LEU A 339 -6.91 5.84 -4.21
N LEU A 340 -7.55 6.93 -3.75
CA LEU A 340 -8.65 6.85 -2.79
C LEU A 340 -9.87 6.11 -3.37
N TRP A 341 -10.13 6.26 -4.67
CA TRP A 341 -11.35 5.76 -5.31
C TRP A 341 -11.16 4.42 -6.03
N TRP A 342 -9.99 4.23 -6.64
CA TRP A 342 -9.75 3.15 -7.60
C TRP A 342 -8.63 2.18 -7.17
N ASP A 343 -7.98 2.40 -6.03
CA ASP A 343 -7.01 1.44 -5.50
C ASP A 343 -7.55 0.66 -4.30
N ALA A 344 -7.92 -0.60 -4.55
CA ALA A 344 -8.34 -1.52 -3.51
C ALA A 344 -7.25 -1.72 -2.44
N GLY A 345 -5.98 -1.73 -2.85
CA GLY A 345 -4.84 -1.85 -1.94
C GLY A 345 -4.80 -0.71 -0.93
N PHE A 346 -4.94 0.53 -1.40
CA PHE A 346 -5.08 1.73 -0.59
C PHE A 346 -6.26 1.63 0.37
N GLN A 347 -7.46 1.38 -0.14
CA GLN A 347 -8.69 1.35 0.67
C GLN A 347 -8.60 0.32 1.80
N LEU A 348 -8.22 -0.92 1.48
CA LEU A 348 -8.11 -2.01 2.46
C LEU A 348 -6.98 -1.76 3.46
N SER A 349 -5.86 -1.20 3.00
CA SER A 349 -4.71 -0.81 3.82
C SER A 349 -5.09 0.24 4.88
N PHE A 350 -5.82 1.29 4.49
CA PHE A 350 -6.26 2.32 5.42
C PHE A 350 -7.36 1.82 6.37
N LEU A 351 -8.33 1.04 5.86
CA LEU A 351 -9.36 0.39 6.67
C LEU A 351 -8.77 -0.57 7.71
N ALA A 352 -7.77 -1.36 7.34
CA ALA A 352 -7.09 -2.27 8.27
C ALA A 352 -6.43 -1.52 9.44
N VAL A 353 -5.70 -0.43 9.14
CA VAL A 353 -5.04 0.36 10.19
C VAL A 353 -6.05 1.14 11.02
N ALA A 354 -7.12 1.68 10.42
CA ALA A 354 -8.22 2.30 11.15
C ALA A 354 -8.89 1.29 12.10
N GLY A 355 -9.14 0.06 11.62
CA GLY A 355 -9.65 -1.06 12.40
C GLY A 355 -8.75 -1.40 13.58
N LEU A 356 -7.44 -1.49 13.33
CA LEU A 356 -6.45 -1.76 14.36
C LEU A 356 -6.40 -0.67 15.45
N ILE A 357 -6.62 0.59 15.09
CA ILE A 357 -6.58 1.71 16.05
C ILE A 357 -7.90 1.82 16.83
N GLU A 358 -9.05 1.72 16.16
CA GLU A 358 -10.36 2.03 16.74
C GLU A 358 -11.08 0.80 17.29
N ILE A 359 -10.96 -0.35 16.62
CA ILE A 359 -11.75 -1.56 16.90
C ILE A 359 -10.99 -2.56 17.79
N SER A 360 -9.66 -2.65 17.63
CA SER A 360 -8.80 -3.54 18.42
C SER A 360 -9.04 -3.48 19.94
N PRO A 361 -9.23 -2.29 20.57
CA PRO A 361 -9.50 -2.21 22.01
C PRO A 361 -10.79 -2.93 22.45
N LEU A 362 -11.78 -3.08 21.57
CA LEU A 362 -13.06 -3.73 21.92
C LEU A 362 -12.92 -5.22 22.13
N PHE A 363 -12.00 -5.85 21.40
CA PHE A 363 -11.77 -7.28 21.49
C PHE A 363 -10.96 -7.67 22.74
N MET A 364 -10.46 -6.71 23.53
CA MET A 364 -9.69 -6.97 24.75
C MET A 364 -10.38 -7.93 25.72
N ARG A 365 -11.70 -7.79 25.93
CA ARG A 365 -12.47 -8.69 26.80
C ARG A 365 -12.65 -10.06 26.18
N VAL A 366 -12.89 -10.13 24.87
CA VAL A 366 -13.07 -11.40 24.14
C VAL A 366 -11.80 -12.25 24.18
N VAL A 367 -10.63 -11.63 23.97
CA VAL A 367 -9.36 -12.35 23.97
C VAL A 367 -8.73 -12.54 25.35
N SER A 368 -9.35 -12.00 26.41
CA SER A 368 -8.81 -12.07 27.78
C SER A 368 -8.67 -13.50 28.31
N ALA A 369 -9.47 -14.43 27.79
CA ALA A 369 -9.43 -15.84 28.14
C ALA A 369 -8.32 -16.63 27.41
N LEU A 370 -7.70 -16.06 26.38
CA LEU A 370 -6.62 -16.73 25.66
C LEU A 370 -5.28 -16.58 26.40
N PRO A 371 -4.44 -17.64 26.39
CA PRO A 371 -3.08 -17.55 26.90
C PRO A 371 -2.25 -16.55 26.08
N ASP A 372 -1.37 -15.80 26.76
CA ASP A 372 -0.48 -14.80 26.13
C ASP A 372 0.85 -15.41 25.65
N THR A 373 0.82 -16.69 25.26
CA THR A 373 1.99 -17.39 24.73
C THR A 373 2.32 -16.86 23.33
N LEU A 374 3.57 -16.44 23.10
CA LEU A 374 4.07 -15.98 21.80
C LEU A 374 3.26 -14.81 21.18
N GLY A 375 2.60 -13.98 21.99
CA GLY A 375 1.79 -12.86 21.51
C GLY A 375 0.49 -13.27 20.80
N MET A 376 -0.01 -14.49 21.03
CA MET A 376 -1.27 -14.99 20.45
C MET A 376 -2.45 -14.05 20.72
N ARG A 377 -2.54 -13.49 21.92
CA ARG A 377 -3.61 -12.56 22.29
C ARG A 377 -3.63 -11.33 21.39
N GLU A 378 -2.46 -10.74 21.14
CA GLU A 378 -2.32 -9.57 20.26
C GLU A 378 -2.64 -9.91 18.80
N ASN A 379 -2.16 -11.05 18.33
CA ASN A 379 -2.38 -11.51 16.95
C ASN A 379 -3.86 -11.79 16.67
N VAL A 380 -4.56 -12.47 17.59
CA VAL A 380 -6.01 -12.71 17.46
C VAL A 380 -6.78 -11.40 17.52
N ARG A 381 -6.44 -10.52 18.47
CA ARG A 381 -7.10 -9.22 18.64
C ARG A 381 -6.98 -8.35 17.39
N SER A 382 -5.76 -8.20 16.88
CA SER A 382 -5.48 -7.42 15.68
C SER A 382 -6.14 -8.02 14.43
N THR A 383 -6.10 -9.35 14.28
CA THR A 383 -6.75 -10.06 13.17
C THR A 383 -8.26 -9.81 13.18
N LEU A 384 -8.94 -10.03 14.31
CA LEU A 384 -10.39 -9.80 14.42
C LEU A 384 -10.78 -8.35 14.14
N ALA A 385 -10.01 -7.39 14.67
CA ALA A 385 -10.26 -5.97 14.45
C ALA A 385 -10.12 -5.55 12.99
N VAL A 386 -9.07 -6.03 12.31
CA VAL A 386 -8.87 -5.80 10.88
C VAL A 386 -9.99 -6.45 10.09
N GLU A 387 -10.29 -7.73 10.35
CA GLU A 387 -11.31 -8.51 9.62
C GLU A 387 -12.68 -7.83 9.70
N VAL A 388 -13.15 -7.47 10.90
CA VAL A 388 -14.44 -6.78 11.09
C VAL A 388 -14.51 -5.45 10.34
N THR A 389 -13.37 -4.79 10.14
CA THR A 389 -13.31 -3.49 9.46
C THR A 389 -13.16 -3.63 7.94
N THR A 390 -12.41 -4.61 7.45
CA THR A 390 -12.10 -4.77 6.02
C THR A 390 -13.09 -5.67 5.28
N LEU A 391 -13.70 -6.64 5.97
CA LEU A 391 -14.55 -7.67 5.37
C LEU A 391 -15.68 -7.12 4.49
N PRO A 392 -16.51 -6.13 4.91
CA PRO A 392 -17.57 -5.61 4.05
C PRO A 392 -17.04 -5.04 2.74
N TRP A 393 -15.87 -4.40 2.79
CA TRP A 393 -15.22 -3.82 1.61
C TRP A 393 -14.58 -4.90 0.72
N ILE A 394 -13.98 -5.93 1.31
CA ILE A 394 -13.50 -7.12 0.59
C ILE A 394 -14.64 -7.79 -0.17
N VAL A 395 -15.78 -8.02 0.50
CA VAL A 395 -16.97 -8.62 -0.12
C VAL A 395 -17.50 -7.74 -1.25
N HIS A 396 -17.51 -6.43 -1.08
CA HIS A 396 -17.94 -5.50 -2.13
C HIS A 396 -17.02 -5.50 -3.35
N LEU A 397 -15.71 -5.53 -3.14
CA LEU A 397 -14.71 -5.45 -4.21
C LEU A 397 -14.54 -6.78 -4.96
N PHE A 398 -14.55 -7.90 -4.23
CA PHE A 398 -14.16 -9.20 -4.78
C PHE A 398 -15.31 -10.21 -4.82
N GLY A 399 -16.47 -9.89 -4.25
CA GLY A 399 -17.65 -10.76 -4.26
C GLY A 399 -17.48 -12.06 -3.47
N ARG A 400 -16.51 -12.12 -2.54
CA ARG A 400 -16.17 -13.32 -1.79
C ARG A 400 -15.95 -13.00 -0.32
N MET A 401 -16.44 -13.89 0.54
CA MET A 401 -16.26 -13.89 1.99
C MET A 401 -15.56 -15.19 2.39
N SER A 402 -14.37 -15.10 2.98
CA SER A 402 -13.68 -16.26 3.54
C SER A 402 -14.12 -16.48 4.99
N LEU A 403 -14.68 -17.65 5.29
CA LEU A 403 -15.07 -18.02 6.66
C LEU A 403 -13.88 -18.56 7.46
N VAL A 404 -12.89 -19.12 6.76
CA VAL A 404 -11.68 -19.69 7.37
C VAL A 404 -10.55 -18.67 7.55
N ALA A 405 -10.73 -17.42 7.10
CA ALA A 405 -9.73 -16.37 7.17
C ALA A 405 -9.15 -16.12 8.56
N PRO A 406 -9.94 -16.02 9.65
CA PRO A 406 -9.38 -15.81 10.99
C PRO A 406 -8.43 -16.95 11.42
N VAL A 407 -8.80 -18.20 11.10
CA VAL A 407 -7.99 -19.38 11.43
C VAL A 407 -6.75 -19.45 10.56
N ALA A 408 -6.89 -19.22 9.25
CA ALA A 408 -5.78 -19.20 8.32
C ALA A 408 -4.73 -18.14 8.72
N ASN A 409 -5.17 -16.93 9.04
CA ASN A 409 -4.30 -15.84 9.49
C ASN A 409 -3.58 -16.16 10.79
N LEU A 410 -4.27 -16.77 11.76
CA LEU A 410 -3.66 -17.15 13.04
C LEU A 410 -2.53 -18.17 12.85
N LEU A 411 -2.66 -19.10 11.91
CA LEU A 411 -1.66 -20.14 11.62
C LEU A 411 -0.50 -19.63 10.75
N VAL A 412 -0.76 -18.67 9.86
CA VAL A 412 0.23 -18.17 8.89
C VAL A 412 1.02 -16.96 9.41
N ALA A 413 0.36 -16.00 10.07
CA ALA A 413 0.97 -14.73 10.45
C ALA A 413 2.24 -14.86 11.31
N PRO A 414 2.33 -15.79 12.29
CA PRO A 414 3.56 -15.97 13.09
C PRO A 414 4.74 -16.57 12.30
N VAL A 415 4.45 -17.33 11.24
CA VAL A 415 5.45 -18.05 10.43
C VAL A 415 6.02 -17.17 9.32
N LEU A 416 5.23 -16.19 8.86
CA LEU A 416 5.60 -15.29 7.77
C LEU A 416 6.95 -14.57 7.96
N PRO A 417 7.28 -13.99 9.14
CA PRO A 417 8.54 -13.28 9.34
C PRO A 417 9.74 -14.23 9.27
N ALA A 418 9.57 -15.46 9.78
CA ALA A 418 10.59 -16.49 9.71
C ALA A 418 10.84 -16.94 8.27
N ALA A 419 9.78 -17.13 7.47
CA ALA A 419 9.88 -17.44 6.04
C ALA A 419 10.64 -16.35 5.28
N MET A 420 10.29 -15.08 5.52
CA MET A 420 10.94 -13.93 4.89
C MET A 420 12.41 -13.81 5.30
N LEU A 421 12.71 -13.90 6.60
CA LEU A 421 14.09 -13.75 7.10
C LEU A 421 15.00 -14.87 6.58
N THR A 422 14.56 -16.12 6.71
CA THR A 422 15.36 -17.27 6.24
C THR A 422 15.53 -17.27 4.72
N GLY A 423 14.48 -16.91 3.97
CA GLY A 423 14.59 -16.77 2.52
C GLY A 423 15.53 -15.64 2.10
N PHE A 424 15.48 -14.48 2.76
CA PHE A 424 16.42 -13.39 2.51
C PHE A 424 17.87 -13.82 2.78
N LEU A 425 18.11 -14.45 3.93
CA LEU A 425 19.43 -14.96 4.30
C LEU A 425 19.93 -16.03 3.33
N ALA A 426 19.04 -16.89 2.82
CA ALA A 426 19.39 -17.90 1.82
C ALA A 426 19.89 -17.27 0.52
N VAL A 427 19.21 -16.22 0.03
CA VAL A 427 19.63 -15.49 -1.16
C VAL A 427 20.99 -14.80 -0.93
N CYS A 428 21.16 -14.12 0.20
CA CYS A 428 22.45 -13.50 0.55
C CYS A 428 23.58 -14.54 0.66
N ALA A 429 23.35 -15.67 1.31
CA ALA A 429 24.33 -16.73 1.45
C ALA A 429 24.67 -17.38 0.11
N SER A 430 23.69 -17.55 -0.78
CA SER A 430 23.90 -18.07 -2.15
C SER A 430 24.82 -17.19 -3.00
N ALA A 431 24.93 -15.90 -2.67
CA ALA A 431 25.86 -14.99 -3.34
C ALA A 431 27.32 -15.25 -2.94
N VAL A 432 27.56 -15.78 -1.74
CA VAL A 432 28.89 -16.15 -1.25
C VAL A 432 29.22 -17.61 -1.59
N SER A 433 28.28 -18.53 -1.36
CA SER A 433 28.43 -19.95 -1.60
C SER A 433 27.08 -20.60 -1.90
N GLY A 434 26.94 -21.21 -3.08
CA GLY A 434 25.72 -21.89 -3.52
C GLY A 434 25.21 -22.94 -2.51
N PRO A 435 26.07 -23.88 -2.04
CA PRO A 435 25.68 -24.87 -1.04
C PRO A 435 25.17 -24.27 0.28
N LEU A 436 25.79 -23.20 0.76
CA LEU A 436 25.34 -22.52 1.98
C LEU A 436 23.94 -21.90 1.78
N GLY A 437 23.71 -21.31 0.61
CA GLY A 437 22.39 -20.82 0.21
C GLY A 437 21.33 -21.92 0.25
N ILE A 438 21.64 -23.12 -0.25
CA ILE A 438 20.70 -24.27 -0.27
C ILE A 438 20.37 -24.74 1.15
N VAL A 439 21.36 -24.83 2.05
CA VAL A 439 21.13 -25.24 3.45
C VAL A 439 20.19 -24.26 4.16
N ILE A 440 20.41 -22.96 3.98
CA ILE A 440 19.54 -21.94 4.58
C ILE A 440 18.16 -21.92 3.90
N ALA A 441 18.11 -22.13 2.57
CA ALA A 441 16.87 -22.23 1.82
C ALA A 441 15.98 -23.39 2.29
N ALA A 442 16.56 -24.48 2.79
CA ALA A 442 15.78 -25.59 3.37
C ALA A 442 14.91 -25.13 4.56
N PHE A 443 15.41 -24.22 5.40
CA PHE A 443 14.60 -23.64 6.49
C PHE A 443 13.48 -22.76 5.93
N ALA A 444 13.77 -21.94 4.92
CA ALA A 444 12.76 -21.13 4.24
C ALA A 444 11.67 -22.02 3.61
N TRP A 445 12.08 -23.13 2.99
CA TRP A 445 11.17 -24.10 2.39
C TRP A 445 10.19 -24.67 3.42
N VAL A 446 10.64 -25.05 4.62
CA VAL A 446 9.74 -25.56 5.69
C VAL A 446 8.65 -24.55 6.03
N PHE A 447 9.01 -23.28 6.20
CA PHE A 447 8.04 -22.23 6.51
C PHE A 447 7.11 -21.91 5.33
N LEU A 448 7.62 -21.85 4.11
CA LEU A 448 6.83 -21.63 2.91
C LEU A 448 5.85 -22.79 2.65
N GLU A 449 6.30 -24.03 2.86
CA GLU A 449 5.49 -25.23 2.75
C GLU A 449 4.36 -25.24 3.78
N TRP A 450 4.64 -24.81 5.02
CA TRP A 450 3.60 -24.63 6.03
C TRP A 450 2.51 -23.65 5.55
N ILE A 451 2.90 -22.50 5.01
CA ILE A 451 1.96 -21.49 4.50
C ILE A 451 1.10 -22.07 3.36
N ILE A 452 1.73 -22.75 2.41
CA ILE A 452 1.04 -23.37 1.26
C ILE A 452 0.09 -24.47 1.74
N ARG A 453 0.52 -25.34 2.65
CA ARG A 453 -0.32 -26.42 3.20
C ARG A 453 -1.52 -25.89 3.96
N VAL A 454 -1.34 -24.86 4.79
CA VAL A 454 -2.46 -24.24 5.51
C VAL A 454 -3.46 -23.66 4.50
N ALA A 455 -2.98 -22.94 3.49
CA ALA A 455 -3.85 -22.35 2.47
C ALA A 455 -4.62 -23.43 1.68
N THR A 456 -3.92 -24.44 1.16
CA THR A 456 -4.52 -25.51 0.35
C THR A 456 -5.48 -26.39 1.16
N THR A 457 -5.10 -26.77 2.39
CA THR A 457 -5.94 -27.59 3.27
C THR A 457 -7.22 -26.87 3.68
N LEU A 458 -7.11 -25.61 4.13
CA LEU A 458 -8.28 -24.84 4.53
C LEU A 458 -9.16 -24.45 3.34
N SER A 459 -8.58 -24.26 2.15
CA SER A 459 -9.36 -24.00 0.93
C SER A 459 -10.22 -25.18 0.50
N GLY A 460 -9.84 -26.41 0.86
CA GLY A 460 -10.60 -27.64 0.58
C GLY A 460 -11.80 -27.86 1.50
N ILE A 461 -11.96 -27.09 2.57
CA ILE A 461 -13.10 -27.22 3.48
C ILE A 461 -14.39 -26.75 2.76
N PRO A 462 -15.49 -27.52 2.81
CA PRO A 462 -16.77 -27.06 2.26
C PRO A 462 -17.16 -25.71 2.83
N TYR A 463 -17.56 -24.77 1.98
CA TYR A 463 -17.89 -23.38 2.36
C TYR A 463 -16.72 -22.57 2.95
N ALA A 464 -15.46 -22.96 2.72
CA ALA A 464 -14.29 -22.16 3.11
C ALA A 464 -14.41 -20.70 2.66
N SER A 465 -14.95 -20.49 1.45
CA SER A 465 -15.43 -19.18 1.00
C SER A 465 -16.84 -19.26 0.45
N VAL A 466 -17.61 -18.20 0.70
CA VAL A 466 -18.95 -18.01 0.16
C VAL A 466 -18.91 -16.84 -0.82
N ILE A 467 -19.51 -17.03 -2.00
CA ILE A 467 -19.68 -15.94 -2.96
C ILE A 467 -20.87 -15.11 -2.48
N VAL A 468 -20.59 -13.87 -2.10
CA VAL A 468 -21.59 -12.92 -1.62
C VAL A 468 -21.38 -11.62 -2.37
N GLN A 469 -22.41 -11.14 -3.06
CA GLN A 469 -22.37 -9.83 -3.69
C GLN A 469 -23.17 -8.84 -2.86
N THR A 470 -22.51 -7.79 -2.39
CA THR A 470 -23.15 -6.73 -1.60
C THR A 470 -23.15 -5.40 -2.36
N GLY A 471 -24.30 -4.74 -2.34
CA GLY A 471 -24.42 -3.36 -2.82
C GLY A 471 -23.73 -2.37 -1.89
N VAL A 472 -23.37 -1.21 -2.42
CA VAL A 472 -22.74 -0.10 -1.67
C VAL A 472 -23.60 0.32 -0.47
N THR A 473 -24.92 0.21 -0.57
CA THR A 473 -25.88 0.55 0.48
C THR A 473 -25.73 -0.32 1.73
N VAL A 474 -25.57 -1.63 1.56
CA VAL A 474 -25.36 -2.59 2.68
C VAL A 474 -24.04 -2.29 3.37
N VAL A 475 -23.00 -2.02 2.60
CA VAL A 475 -21.67 -1.67 3.12
C VAL A 475 -21.71 -0.35 3.88
N ALA A 476 -22.38 0.67 3.34
CA ALA A 476 -22.56 1.95 4.02
C ALA A 476 -23.36 1.79 5.32
N GLY A 477 -24.43 0.99 5.31
CA GLY A 477 -25.20 0.65 6.52
C GLY A 477 -24.37 -0.05 7.58
N TYR A 478 -23.50 -1.01 7.18
CA TYR A 478 -22.59 -1.69 8.08
C TYR A 478 -21.59 -0.72 8.72
N TYR A 479 -20.93 0.14 7.93
CA TYR A 479 -19.98 1.11 8.49
C TYR A 479 -20.67 2.16 9.37
N LEU A 480 -21.90 2.56 9.03
CA LEU A 480 -22.71 3.43 9.88
C LEU A 480 -23.00 2.77 11.23
N LEU A 481 -23.45 1.51 11.22
CA LEU A 481 -23.67 0.73 12.44
C LEU A 481 -22.38 0.61 13.26
N LEU A 482 -21.27 0.26 12.62
CA LEU A 482 -19.96 0.14 13.28
C LEU A 482 -19.54 1.47 13.93
N CYS A 483 -19.74 2.60 13.24
CA CYS A 483 -19.53 3.94 13.80
C CYS A 483 -20.44 4.22 15.01
N ILE A 484 -21.72 3.87 14.95
CA ILE A 484 -22.67 4.05 16.07
C ILE A 484 -22.21 3.23 17.28
N VAL A 485 -21.85 1.96 17.08
CA VAL A 485 -21.32 1.09 18.14
C VAL A 485 -20.06 1.71 18.76
N MET A 486 -19.11 2.17 17.95
CA MET A 486 -17.90 2.83 18.46
C MET A 486 -18.21 4.06 19.31
N VAL A 487 -19.08 4.96 18.83
CA VAL A 487 -19.45 6.19 19.54
C VAL A 487 -20.13 5.85 20.87
N THR A 488 -20.99 4.83 20.87
CA THR A 488 -21.72 4.41 22.08
C THR A 488 -20.76 3.84 23.12
N ILE A 489 -19.81 3.00 22.71
CA ILE A 489 -18.80 2.42 23.60
C ILE A 489 -17.84 3.52 24.12
N HIS A 490 -17.40 4.45 23.26
CA HIS A 490 -16.55 5.57 23.69
C HIS A 490 -17.25 6.50 24.68
N ARG A 491 -18.57 6.64 24.59
CA ARG A 491 -19.38 7.42 25.56
C ARG A 491 -19.57 6.69 26.89
N GLN A 492 -19.56 5.36 26.89
CA GLN A 492 -19.74 4.54 28.10
C GLN A 492 -18.43 4.24 28.83
N ALA A 493 -17.27 4.46 28.21
CA ALA A 493 -15.98 4.28 28.85
C ALA A 493 -15.77 5.32 29.98
N PRO A 494 -15.49 4.91 31.23
CA PRO A 494 -15.17 5.83 32.32
C PRO A 494 -13.96 6.70 31.98
N ALA A 495 -13.97 7.95 32.43
CA ALA A 495 -12.94 8.96 32.11
C ALA A 495 -11.50 8.54 32.49
N ASP A 496 -11.33 7.55 33.38
CA ASP A 496 -10.05 7.04 33.88
C ASP A 496 -9.43 5.92 33.03
N ALA A 497 -10.14 5.36 32.04
CA ALA A 497 -9.64 4.31 31.15
C ALA A 497 -8.99 4.85 29.86
N ARG A 498 -8.51 6.10 29.87
CA ARG A 498 -7.67 6.60 28.77
C ARG A 498 -6.34 5.84 28.80
N PRO A 499 -5.83 5.32 27.68
CA PRO A 499 -4.57 4.59 27.68
C PRO A 499 -3.48 5.49 28.23
N THR A 500 -2.94 5.12 29.39
CA THR A 500 -1.70 5.70 29.88
C THR A 500 -0.62 5.42 28.83
N PRO A 501 0.26 6.39 28.52
CA PRO A 501 1.39 6.14 27.63
C PRO A 501 2.19 4.93 28.17
N PRO A 502 2.80 4.12 27.29
CA PRO A 502 3.56 2.96 27.72
C PRO A 502 4.58 3.40 28.78
N VAL A 503 4.44 2.81 29.96
CA VAL A 503 5.37 2.99 31.07
C VAL A 503 6.73 2.56 30.55
N SER A 504 7.69 3.49 30.52
CA SER A 504 9.09 3.18 30.27
C SER A 504 9.49 2.00 31.16
N PRO A 505 10.32 1.05 30.71
CA PRO A 505 10.78 -0.03 31.57
C PRO A 505 11.35 0.59 32.85
N ARG A 506 10.70 0.31 33.98
CA ARG A 506 11.12 0.78 35.30
C ARG A 506 12.59 0.42 35.45
N SER A 507 13.43 1.43 35.67
CA SER A 507 14.69 1.24 36.37
C SER A 507 14.41 0.42 37.63
N ALA A 508 15.14 -0.68 37.79
CA ALA A 508 15.08 -1.54 38.96
C ALA A 508 15.11 -0.71 40.26
N PRO A 509 14.43 -1.16 41.34
CA PRO A 509 14.48 -0.46 42.61
C PRO A 509 15.93 -0.46 43.13
N ALA A 510 16.48 0.73 43.33
CA ALA A 510 17.69 0.90 44.13
C ALA A 510 17.44 0.28 45.51
N GLY A 511 18.33 -0.62 45.90
CA GLY A 511 18.21 -1.40 47.13
C GLY A 511 18.02 -0.51 48.35
N ALA A 512 17.12 -0.97 49.22
CA ALA A 512 17.03 -0.53 50.59
C ALA A 512 18.35 -0.86 51.31
N GLY A 513 19.20 0.14 51.49
CA GLY A 513 20.33 0.11 52.41
C GLY A 513 20.01 1.00 53.60
N GLY A 514 19.30 0.43 54.58
CA GLY A 514 19.00 1.10 55.85
C GLY A 514 19.29 0.17 57.02
N SER A 515 20.46 0.31 57.62
CA SER A 515 20.66 0.01 59.03
C SER A 515 21.72 0.95 59.60
N GLY A 516 21.26 1.96 60.33
CA GLY A 516 22.12 2.69 61.24
C GLY A 516 22.26 1.92 62.55
N SER A 517 23.46 1.88 63.12
CA SER A 517 23.65 1.74 64.55
C SER A 517 24.99 2.34 65.00
N ARG A 518 24.87 3.48 65.69
CA ARG A 518 25.56 3.86 66.94
C ARG A 518 27.07 3.59 67.09
N GLY A 519 27.80 4.68 67.31
CA GLY A 519 28.34 4.97 68.65
C GLY A 519 29.84 4.73 68.87
N ARG A 520 30.50 5.82 69.25
CA ARG A 520 31.86 6.02 69.76
C ARG A 520 32.96 6.23 68.72
#